data_AF-A0A0K0X9K5-F1
#
_entry.id   AF-A0A0K0X9K5-F1
#
_cell.length_a   1.000
_cell.length_b   1.000
_cell.length_c   1.000
_cell.angle_alpha   90.00
_cell.angle_beta   90.00
_cell.angle_gamma   90.00
#
_symmetry.space_group_name_H-M   'P 1'
#
loop_
_entity.id
_entity.type
_entity.pdbx_description
1 polymer ?
#
loop_
_entity_poly.entity_id
_entity_poly.type
_entity_poly.pdbx_seq_one_letter_code
_entity_poly.pdbx_strand_id
1 'polypeptide(L)'
;MIRELLVATAVAGAALATAPGAAADDDSNMYFDEPGRYSTDVPGMSYEAYMGAPCFSWERNVFGRGPGGMAMQCKWIPNQWPPVSTGFWTYSYPLHGVQDIGAPCPGPQAAAQSPDGRPMLCLGERGWQPGVFTGDGFFPV
;
A
#
# COMPACT_ATOMS: atom_id res chain seq x y z
N MET A 1 16.22 1.80 -53.42
CA MET A 1 16.33 0.94 -52.22
C MET A 1 16.85 1.66 -50.98
N ILE A 2 17.73 2.68 -51.10
CA ILE A 2 18.23 3.46 -49.94
C ILE A 2 17.18 4.44 -49.33
N ARG A 3 16.22 4.91 -50.13
CA ARG A 3 15.17 5.84 -49.66
C ARG A 3 14.14 5.20 -48.72
N GLU A 4 13.78 3.94 -48.95
CA GLU A 4 12.81 3.19 -48.13
C GLU A 4 13.37 2.92 -46.71
N LEU A 5 14.67 2.63 -46.61
CA LEU A 5 15.33 2.33 -45.33
C LEU A 5 15.39 3.54 -44.39
N LEU A 6 15.47 4.76 -44.94
CA LEU A 6 15.52 6.01 -44.16
C LEU A 6 14.17 6.39 -43.56
N VAL A 7 13.06 5.99 -44.20
CA VAL A 7 11.71 6.28 -43.69
C VAL A 7 11.37 5.37 -42.50
N ALA A 8 11.76 4.10 -42.57
CA ALA A 8 11.51 3.13 -41.49
C ALA A 8 12.24 3.49 -40.18
N THR A 9 13.48 4.00 -40.27
CA THR A 9 14.26 4.39 -39.09
C THR A 9 13.74 5.66 -38.41
N ALA A 10 13.21 6.62 -39.18
CA ALA A 10 12.64 7.84 -38.62
C ALA A 10 11.35 7.58 -37.80
N VAL A 11 10.51 6.64 -38.25
CA VAL A 11 9.27 6.27 -37.54
C VAL A 11 9.57 5.54 -36.22
N ALA A 12 10.57 4.65 -36.22
CA ALA A 12 10.99 3.96 -34.99
C ALA A 12 11.60 4.93 -33.96
N GLY A 13 12.37 5.92 -34.40
CA GLY A 13 12.93 6.95 -33.51
C GLY A 13 11.88 7.85 -32.85
N ALA A 14 10.82 8.23 -33.59
CA ALA A 14 9.74 9.04 -33.05
C ALA A 14 8.89 8.30 -32.01
N ALA A 15 8.71 6.97 -32.16
CA ALA A 15 8.00 6.15 -31.18
C ALA A 15 8.76 6.01 -29.85
N LEU A 16 10.10 5.98 -29.88
CA LEU A 16 10.92 5.93 -28.67
C LEU A 16 11.00 7.29 -27.96
N ALA A 17 10.96 8.40 -28.70
CA ALA A 17 11.01 9.75 -28.13
C ALA A 17 9.70 10.18 -27.43
N THR A 18 8.59 9.49 -27.70
CA THR A 18 7.26 9.76 -27.11
C THR A 18 6.92 8.81 -25.97
N ALA A 19 7.78 7.83 -25.68
CA ALA A 19 7.62 7.00 -24.51
C ALA A 19 7.80 7.88 -23.25
N PRO A 20 6.83 7.92 -22.33
CA PRO A 20 7.05 8.59 -21.06
C PRO A 20 8.26 7.93 -20.39
N GLY A 21 9.27 8.74 -20.08
CA GLY A 21 10.41 8.26 -19.33
C GLY A 21 9.92 7.70 -18.00
N ALA A 22 10.24 6.44 -17.72
CA ALA A 22 10.17 5.92 -16.37
C ALA A 22 11.25 6.64 -15.56
N ALA A 23 10.96 7.86 -15.11
CA ALA A 23 11.76 8.51 -14.10
C ALA A 23 11.71 7.61 -12.88
N ALA A 24 12.87 7.12 -12.43
CA ALA A 24 12.97 6.57 -11.10
C ALA A 24 12.49 7.65 -10.11
N ASP A 25 11.73 7.23 -9.10
CA ASP A 25 11.37 8.09 -7.97
C ASP A 25 12.66 8.77 -7.48
N ASP A 26 12.62 10.08 -7.23
CA ASP A 26 13.82 10.78 -6.82
C ASP A 26 14.36 10.17 -5.51
N ASP A 27 15.67 10.17 -5.32
CA ASP A 27 16.35 9.59 -4.13
C ASP A 27 15.96 10.29 -2.80
N SER A 28 14.90 11.09 -2.77
CA SER A 28 14.27 11.62 -1.56
C SER A 28 13.72 10.52 -0.63
N ASN A 29 13.68 9.27 -1.11
CA ASN A 29 13.14 8.11 -0.41
C ASN A 29 14.13 7.40 0.54
N MET A 30 15.28 8.01 0.85
CA MET A 30 16.31 7.40 1.71
C MET A 30 16.01 7.48 3.22
N TYR A 31 15.15 8.39 3.71
CA TYR A 31 14.79 8.47 5.13
C TYR A 31 13.59 9.41 5.42
N PHE A 32 12.73 9.01 6.37
CA PHE A 32 11.35 9.47 6.69
C PHE A 32 10.54 10.04 5.52
N ASP A 33 9.52 9.27 5.14
CA ASP A 33 8.56 9.66 4.12
C ASP A 33 7.66 10.82 4.61
N GLU A 34 7.00 11.54 3.70
CA GLU A 34 6.20 12.73 4.01
C GLU A 34 4.71 12.54 3.71
N PRO A 35 3.81 13.16 4.51
CA PRO A 35 2.38 13.11 4.24
C PRO A 35 1.97 13.64 2.88
N GLY A 36 1.11 12.87 2.19
CA GLY A 36 0.49 13.30 0.94
C GLY A 36 1.33 13.02 -0.31
N ARG A 37 2.47 12.33 -0.16
CA ARG A 37 3.28 11.88 -1.29
C ARG A 37 2.57 10.80 -2.11
N TYR A 38 1.81 9.91 -1.45
CA TYR A 38 1.11 8.82 -2.14
C TYR A 38 -0.38 9.09 -2.19
N SER A 39 -0.99 8.88 -3.35
CA SER A 39 -2.45 8.98 -3.52
C SER A 39 -3.23 7.95 -2.67
N THR A 40 -2.54 6.96 -2.11
CA THR A 40 -3.09 5.91 -1.25
C THR A 40 -2.85 6.17 0.23
N ASP A 41 -2.28 7.32 0.58
CA ASP A 41 -2.16 7.75 1.98
C ASP A 41 -3.55 7.93 2.60
N VAL A 42 -3.60 7.66 3.89
CA VAL A 42 -4.87 7.64 4.64
C VAL A 42 -4.78 8.48 5.92
N PRO A 43 -5.91 8.94 6.47
CA PRO A 43 -5.92 9.67 7.73
C PRO A 43 -5.26 8.88 8.86
N GLY A 44 -4.37 9.55 9.60
CA GLY A 44 -3.65 8.95 10.73
C GLY A 44 -2.52 7.99 10.32
N MET A 45 -2.09 8.01 9.06
CA MET A 45 -0.96 7.22 8.59
C MET A 45 0.35 7.62 9.30
N SER A 46 1.13 6.62 9.72
CA SER A 46 2.47 6.82 10.30
C SER A 46 3.54 6.80 9.21
N TYR A 47 4.42 7.80 9.14
CA TYR A 47 5.53 7.84 8.17
C TYR A 47 6.88 7.37 8.74
N GLU A 48 6.84 6.85 9.98
CA GLU A 48 7.99 6.30 10.69
C GLU A 48 7.87 4.76 10.80
N ALA A 49 7.06 4.12 9.96
CA ALA A 49 6.85 2.69 10.05
C ALA A 49 8.11 1.93 9.64
N TYR A 50 8.56 0.99 10.45
CA TYR A 50 9.75 0.19 10.15
C TYR A 50 9.46 -1.29 10.37
N MET A 51 9.82 -2.14 9.42
CA MET A 51 9.49 -3.57 9.48
C MET A 51 9.97 -4.19 10.82
N GLY A 52 9.02 -4.80 11.55
CA GLY A 52 9.29 -5.42 12.84
C GLY A 52 9.48 -4.45 14.02
N ALA A 53 9.44 -3.14 13.80
CA ALA A 53 9.42 -2.17 14.90
C ALA A 53 8.08 -2.20 15.65
N PRO A 54 8.08 -1.88 16.96
CA PRO A 54 6.85 -1.83 17.75
C PRO A 54 5.93 -0.70 17.27
N CYS A 55 4.62 -0.93 17.38
CA CYS A 55 3.59 0.05 17.07
C CYS A 55 2.42 -0.06 18.05
N PHE A 56 1.65 1.03 18.21
CA PHE A 56 0.61 1.14 19.26
C PHE A 56 -0.82 1.35 18.73
N SER A 57 -0.99 1.41 17.41
CA SER A 57 -2.28 1.65 16.76
C SER A 57 -2.60 0.52 15.80
N TRP A 58 -3.19 -0.57 16.31
CA TRP A 58 -3.51 -1.78 15.53
C TRP A 58 -5.03 -2.05 15.38
N GLU A 59 -5.89 -1.20 15.95
CA GLU A 59 -7.35 -1.30 15.81
C GLU A 59 -7.91 -0.27 14.82
N ARG A 60 -7.34 0.94 14.81
CA ARG A 60 -7.68 2.06 13.91
C ARG A 60 -6.40 2.75 13.46
N ASN A 61 -6.45 3.42 12.31
CA ASN A 61 -5.32 4.15 11.74
C ASN A 61 -4.05 3.29 11.70
N VAL A 62 -4.24 2.06 11.20
CA VAL A 62 -3.24 0.99 11.34
C VAL A 62 -2.18 1.02 10.25
N PHE A 63 -2.28 1.92 9.28
CA PHE A 63 -1.39 1.94 8.14
C PHE A 63 -0.22 2.89 8.36
N GLY A 64 0.91 2.57 7.74
CA GLY A 64 2.09 3.43 7.73
C GLY A 64 2.86 3.34 6.42
N ARG A 65 3.83 4.25 6.27
CA ARG A 65 4.86 4.25 5.24
C ARG A 65 6.19 3.92 5.88
N GLY A 66 6.86 2.92 5.33
CA GLY A 66 8.24 2.62 5.66
C GLY A 66 9.22 3.18 4.64
N PRO A 67 10.53 2.88 4.81
CA PRO A 67 11.56 3.32 3.88
C PRO A 67 11.19 2.95 2.44
N GLY A 68 11.34 3.88 1.49
CA GLY A 68 10.92 3.64 0.11
C GLY A 68 9.41 3.88 -0.15
N GLY A 69 8.65 4.44 0.79
CA GLY A 69 7.20 4.62 0.66
C GLY A 69 6.38 3.34 0.80
N MET A 70 7.02 2.29 1.32
CA MET A 70 6.43 0.98 1.39
C MET A 70 5.20 0.98 2.30
N ALA A 71 4.07 0.49 1.79
CA ALA A 71 2.84 0.40 2.59
C ALA A 71 3.00 -0.67 3.68
N MET A 72 2.87 -0.23 4.92
CA MET A 72 2.98 -1.05 6.13
C MET A 72 1.65 -1.08 6.88
N GLN A 73 1.45 -2.11 7.70
CA GLN A 73 0.32 -2.24 8.60
C GLN A 73 0.79 -2.66 10.00
N CYS A 74 0.35 -1.92 11.00
CA CYS A 74 0.53 -2.24 12.41
C CYS A 74 -0.44 -3.37 12.78
N LYS A 75 0.10 -4.52 13.20
CA LYS A 75 -0.68 -5.69 13.59
C LYS A 75 -0.31 -6.12 14.99
N TRP A 76 -1.33 -6.40 15.80
CA TRP A 76 -1.14 -7.17 17.01
C TRP A 76 -0.98 -8.65 16.67
N ILE A 77 0.08 -9.27 17.17
CA ILE A 77 0.33 -10.70 16.99
C ILE A 77 0.08 -11.36 18.35
N PRO A 78 -0.93 -12.24 18.48
CA PRO A 78 -1.21 -12.92 19.74
C PRO A 78 -0.12 -13.97 20.06
N ASN A 79 0.01 -14.33 21.34
CA ASN A 79 0.88 -15.41 21.83
C ASN A 79 2.38 -15.22 21.56
N GLN A 80 2.86 -13.98 21.50
CA GLN A 80 4.29 -13.67 21.36
C GLN A 80 5.07 -14.02 22.62
N TRP A 81 6.29 -14.55 22.46
CA TRP A 81 7.24 -14.81 23.54
C TRP A 81 8.59 -14.11 23.28
N PRO A 82 9.12 -13.32 24.24
CA PRO A 82 8.50 -12.93 25.51
C PRO A 82 7.21 -12.11 25.28
N PRO A 83 6.29 -12.06 26.27
CA PRO A 83 5.07 -11.26 26.14
C PRO A 83 5.42 -9.80 25.86
N VAL A 84 4.82 -9.25 24.82
CA VAL A 84 4.89 -7.82 24.49
C VAL A 84 3.50 -7.22 24.64
N SER A 85 3.42 -5.89 24.74
CA SER A 85 2.17 -5.11 24.79
C SER A 85 2.05 -4.15 23.60
N THR A 86 2.90 -4.36 22.58
CA THR A 86 2.92 -3.59 21.33
C THR A 86 2.53 -4.47 20.15
N GLY A 87 1.90 -3.88 19.12
CA GLY A 87 1.85 -4.46 17.79
C GLY A 87 3.21 -4.36 17.10
N PHE A 88 3.28 -4.89 15.89
CA PHE A 88 4.45 -4.79 15.03
C PHE A 88 4.07 -4.30 13.64
N TRP A 89 4.91 -3.46 13.06
CA TRP A 89 4.80 -3.07 11.66
C TRP A 89 5.14 -4.26 10.76
N THR A 90 4.23 -4.57 9.85
CA THR A 90 4.37 -5.63 8.85
C THR A 90 4.08 -5.09 7.47
N TYR A 91 4.51 -5.76 6.41
CA TYR A 91 4.13 -5.38 5.05
C TYR A 91 2.61 -5.48 4.88
N SER A 92 2.03 -4.40 4.37
CA SER A 92 0.63 -4.40 3.96
C SER A 92 0.49 -5.03 2.58
N TYR A 93 -0.70 -5.57 2.30
CA TYR A 93 -1.15 -5.69 0.92
C TYR A 93 -1.22 -4.31 0.26
N PRO A 94 -1.27 -4.23 -1.09
CA PRO A 94 -1.48 -2.97 -1.79
C PRO A 94 -2.61 -2.16 -1.15
N LEU A 95 -2.27 -0.96 -0.70
CA LEU A 95 -3.19 -0.06 0.00
C LEU A 95 -3.96 0.76 -1.03
N HIS A 96 -5.29 0.74 -0.94
CA HIS A 96 -6.21 1.45 -1.83
C HIS A 96 -6.81 2.71 -1.20
N GLY A 97 -6.09 3.30 -0.23
CA GLY A 97 -6.54 4.50 0.47
C GLY A 97 -7.76 4.26 1.34
N VAL A 98 -8.55 5.33 1.52
CA VAL A 98 -9.85 5.27 2.18
C VAL A 98 -10.91 4.77 1.20
N GLN A 99 -11.73 3.81 1.64
CA GLN A 99 -12.79 3.21 0.85
C GLN A 99 -14.08 3.10 1.66
N ASP A 100 -15.24 3.15 0.99
CA ASP A 100 -16.53 2.94 1.63
C ASP A 100 -16.77 1.46 1.91
N ILE A 101 -17.39 1.17 3.06
CA ILE A 101 -17.77 -0.20 3.43
C ILE A 101 -18.79 -0.74 2.41
N GLY A 102 -18.52 -1.91 1.85
CA GLY A 102 -19.35 -2.56 0.84
C GLY A 102 -19.08 -2.11 -0.60
N ALA A 103 -18.23 -1.12 -0.83
CA ALA A 103 -17.86 -0.72 -2.18
C ALA A 103 -17.06 -1.83 -2.90
N PRO A 104 -17.16 -1.94 -4.24
CA PRO A 104 -16.38 -2.90 -5.01
C PRO A 104 -14.88 -2.77 -4.77
N CYS A 105 -14.18 -3.90 -4.75
CA CYS A 105 -12.76 -3.97 -4.46
C CYS A 105 -12.03 -4.81 -5.53
N PRO A 106 -10.72 -4.60 -5.75
CA PRO A 106 -9.99 -5.16 -6.89
C PRO A 106 -9.80 -6.67 -6.83
N GLY A 107 -9.95 -7.28 -5.66
CA GLY A 107 -9.79 -8.71 -5.45
C GLY A 107 -9.17 -9.04 -4.09
N PRO A 108 -8.98 -10.34 -3.80
CA PRO A 108 -8.28 -10.76 -2.59
C PRO A 108 -6.86 -10.18 -2.54
N GLN A 109 -6.26 -10.11 -1.36
CA GLN A 109 -4.93 -9.53 -1.15
C GLN A 109 -4.84 -8.03 -1.47
N ALA A 110 -5.87 -7.29 -1.09
CA ALA A 110 -5.90 -5.83 -1.14
C ALA A 110 -6.24 -5.28 0.26
N ALA A 111 -5.72 -4.11 0.59
CA ALA A 111 -5.97 -3.43 1.85
C ALA A 111 -6.60 -2.05 1.60
N ALA A 112 -7.47 -1.62 2.50
CA ALA A 112 -8.01 -0.26 2.52
C ALA A 112 -8.28 0.17 3.96
N GLN A 113 -8.60 1.45 4.15
CA GLN A 113 -9.08 1.98 5.41
C GLN A 113 -10.54 2.41 5.28
N SER A 114 -11.39 2.11 6.26
CA SER A 114 -12.74 2.67 6.31
C SER A 114 -12.70 4.16 6.66
N PRO A 115 -13.77 4.94 6.42
CA PRO A 115 -13.80 6.36 6.76
C PRO A 115 -13.63 6.63 8.27
N ASP A 116 -14.00 5.67 9.12
CA ASP A 116 -13.79 5.73 10.58
C ASP A 116 -12.42 5.17 11.04
N GLY A 117 -11.57 4.78 10.09
CA GLY A 117 -10.18 4.47 10.33
C GLY A 117 -9.84 2.99 10.55
N ARG A 118 -10.80 2.07 10.43
CA ARG A 118 -10.58 0.63 10.61
C ARG A 118 -9.88 0.01 9.39
N PRO A 119 -9.05 -1.02 9.57
CA PRO A 119 -8.53 -1.78 8.44
C PRO A 119 -9.66 -2.52 7.73
N MET A 120 -9.58 -2.57 6.40
CA MET A 120 -10.52 -3.29 5.56
C MET A 120 -9.81 -4.29 4.65
N LEU A 121 -10.52 -5.38 4.38
CA LEU A 121 -10.15 -6.43 3.46
C LEU A 121 -11.20 -6.52 2.35
N CYS A 122 -10.78 -6.95 1.17
CA CYS A 122 -11.69 -7.24 0.07
C CYS A 122 -12.25 -8.65 0.21
N LEU A 123 -13.57 -8.78 0.42
CA LEU A 123 -14.27 -10.05 0.60
C LEU A 123 -15.17 -10.39 -0.59
N GLY A 124 -14.60 -10.37 -1.80
CA GLY A 124 -15.30 -10.74 -3.04
C GLY A 124 -16.57 -9.90 -3.25
N GLU A 125 -17.71 -10.55 -3.40
CA GLU A 125 -19.01 -9.88 -3.64
C GLU A 125 -19.44 -8.94 -2.50
N ARG A 126 -18.91 -9.14 -1.28
CA ARG A 126 -19.20 -8.24 -0.15
C ARG A 126 -18.42 -6.92 -0.24
N GLY A 127 -17.52 -6.77 -1.20
CA GLY A 127 -16.69 -5.58 -1.35
C GLY A 127 -15.72 -5.39 -0.18
N TRP A 128 -15.39 -4.12 0.09
CA TRP A 128 -14.58 -3.74 1.25
C TRP A 128 -15.32 -3.99 2.56
N GLN A 129 -14.69 -4.72 3.48
CA GLN A 129 -15.27 -5.05 4.79
C GLN A 129 -14.27 -4.77 5.90
N PRO A 130 -14.66 -4.08 6.99
CA PRO A 130 -13.79 -3.83 8.13
C PRO A 130 -13.50 -5.13 8.85
N GLY A 131 -12.22 -5.44 8.99
CA GLY A 131 -11.78 -6.67 9.64
C GLY A 131 -10.34 -7.04 9.36
N VAL A 132 -9.94 -8.15 9.96
CA VAL A 132 -8.60 -8.73 9.83
C VAL A 132 -8.70 -10.22 9.55
N PHE A 133 -7.69 -10.77 8.89
CA PHE A 133 -7.52 -12.22 8.78
C PHE A 133 -6.65 -12.72 9.94
N THR A 134 -7.11 -13.77 10.61
CA THR A 134 -6.33 -14.57 11.56
C THR A 134 -6.18 -15.99 11.02
N GLY A 135 -5.52 -16.88 11.78
CA GLY A 135 -5.46 -18.30 11.45
C GLY A 135 -6.83 -18.98 11.32
N ASP A 136 -7.87 -18.42 11.94
CA ASP A 136 -9.23 -18.96 11.95
C ASP A 136 -10.14 -18.31 10.87
N GLY A 137 -9.60 -17.44 10.03
CA GLY A 137 -10.33 -16.78 8.95
C GLY A 137 -10.57 -15.29 9.20
N PHE A 138 -11.66 -14.75 8.65
CA PHE A 138 -12.00 -13.32 8.73
C PHE A 138 -12.68 -12.98 10.05
N PHE A 139 -12.17 -11.95 10.73
CA PHE A 139 -12.74 -11.40 11.95
C PHE A 139 -13.17 -9.95 11.71
N PRO A 140 -14.47 -9.63 11.83
CA PRO A 140 -14.94 -8.26 11.71
C PRO A 140 -14.45 -7.42 12.91
N VAL A 141 -14.08 -6.18 12.66
CA VAL A 141 -13.62 -5.22 13.69
C VAL A 141 -14.46 -3.97 13.72
#